data_AF-A0A7V9BRL7-F1
#
_entry.id   AF-A0A7V9BRL7-F1
#
_cell.length_a   1.000
_cell.length_b   1.000
_cell.length_c   1.000
_cell.angle_alpha   90.00
_cell.angle_beta   90.00
_cell.angle_gamma   90.00
#
_symmetry.space_group_name_H-M   'P 1'
#
loop_
_entity.id
_entity.type
_entity.pdbx_description
1 polymer ?
#
loop_
_entity_poly.entity_id
_entity_poly.type
_entity_poly.pdbx_seq_one_letter_code
_entity_poly.pdbx_strand_id
1 'polypeptide(L)'
;RYPFVGVAGAMLAAFMLWSKVHSPQYALWILLFFVLLEVHIGWWVAYALADLAVYVGIFRWFYDFSRTQDIEAWTFAKGMLVAGVWGRAMLLAGLFVVFLRARPAVGVEPATGEVSQARSNVDARVALQ
;
A
#
# COMPACT_ATOMS: atom_id res chain seq x y z
N ARG A 1 1.87 22.84 -2.97
CA ARG A 1 1.06 21.69 -3.44
C ARG A 1 0.90 20.75 -2.25
N TYR A 2 -0.30 20.54 -1.73
CA TYR A 2 -0.48 19.66 -0.56
C TYR A 2 -0.31 18.19 -0.98
N PRO A 3 0.48 17.37 -0.27
CA PRO A 3 0.76 15.98 -0.64
C PRO A 3 -0.41 15.04 -0.25
N PHE A 4 -1.61 15.32 -0.76
CA PHE A 4 -2.85 14.63 -0.41
C PHE A 4 -2.78 13.11 -0.61
N VAL A 5 -2.17 12.65 -1.72
CA VAL A 5 -2.05 11.22 -2.05
C VAL A 5 -1.16 10.48 -1.04
N GLY A 6 -0.04 11.08 -0.62
CA GLY A 6 0.84 10.49 0.40
C GLY A 6 0.19 10.45 1.77
N VAL A 7 -0.56 11.49 2.14
CA VAL A 7 -1.32 11.52 3.41
C VAL A 7 -2.45 10.48 3.40
N ALA A 8 -3.19 10.35 2.31
CA ALA A 8 -4.24 9.34 2.17
C ALA A 8 -3.68 7.90 2.25
N GLY A 9 -2.55 7.64 1.58
CA GLY A 9 -1.86 6.35 1.67
C GLY A 9 -1.34 6.06 3.09
N ALA A 10 -0.78 7.06 3.78
CA ALA A 10 -0.33 6.93 5.16
C ALA A 10 -1.51 6.68 6.11
N MET A 11 -2.64 7.38 5.93
CA MET A 11 -3.86 7.14 6.72
C MET A 11 -4.41 5.73 6.50
N LEU A 12 -4.37 5.20 5.27
CA LEU A 12 -4.76 3.81 5.00
C LEU A 12 -3.82 2.81 5.71
N ALA A 13 -2.51 3.03 5.65
CA ALA A 13 -1.53 2.17 6.34
C ALA A 13 -1.75 2.18 7.87
N ALA A 14 -1.98 3.36 8.46
CA ALA A 14 -2.29 3.51 9.87
C ALA A 14 -3.63 2.85 10.24
N PHE A 15 -4.67 3.02 9.42
CA PHE A 15 -5.96 2.37 9.59
C PHE A 15 -5.84 0.85 9.57
N MET A 16 -5.07 0.29 8.63
CA MET A 16 -4.84 -1.15 8.56
C MET A 16 -4.05 -1.68 9.75
N LEU A 17 -3.09 -0.91 10.28
CA LEU A 17 -2.33 -1.29 11.47
C LEU A 17 -3.24 -1.39 12.72
N TRP A 18 -4.26 -0.55 12.81
CA TRP A 18 -5.20 -0.54 13.94
C TRP A 18 -6.40 -1.49 13.75
N SER A 19 -6.65 -1.93 12.52
CA SER A 19 -7.81 -2.75 12.18
C SER A 19 -7.64 -4.19 12.65
N LYS A 20 -8.44 -4.63 13.64
CA LYS A 20 -8.47 -6.03 14.10
C LYS A 20 -9.04 -7.02 13.07
N VAL A 21 -9.82 -6.52 12.11
CA VAL A 21 -10.40 -7.33 11.03
C VAL A 21 -9.57 -7.08 9.78
N HIS A 22 -9.01 -8.14 9.21
CA HIS A 22 -8.20 -8.08 8.01
C HIS A 22 -8.95 -8.77 6.87
N SER A 23 -9.52 -7.99 5.96
CA SER A 23 -10.12 -8.48 4.73
C SER A 23 -9.10 -8.44 3.59
N PRO A 24 -9.11 -9.41 2.64
CA PRO A 24 -8.27 -9.39 1.44
C PRO A 24 -8.44 -8.10 0.63
N GLN A 25 -9.59 -7.45 0.74
CA GLN A 25 -9.87 -6.18 0.10
C GLN A 25 -8.83 -5.11 0.47
N TYR A 26 -8.36 -5.06 1.72
CA TYR A 26 -7.38 -4.05 2.12
C TYR A 26 -6.02 -4.18 1.44
N ALA A 27 -5.63 -5.40 1.03
CA ALA A 27 -4.41 -5.61 0.26
C ALA A 27 -4.49 -4.95 -1.14
N LEU A 28 -5.68 -5.01 -1.77
CA LEU A 28 -5.93 -4.37 -3.07
C LEU A 28 -5.89 -2.84 -2.96
N TRP A 29 -6.35 -2.29 -1.83
CA TRP A 29 -6.32 -0.85 -1.59
C TRP A 29 -4.88 -0.35 -1.43
N ILE A 30 -4.04 -1.09 -0.70
CA ILE A 30 -2.62 -0.79 -0.61
C ILE A 30 -1.95 -0.87 -1.98
N LEU A 31 -2.29 -1.88 -2.80
CA LEU A 31 -1.76 -2.04 -4.15
C LEU A 31 -2.09 -0.83 -5.04
N LEU A 32 -3.30 -0.29 -4.91
CA LEU A 32 -3.68 0.93 -5.62
C LEU A 32 -2.75 2.09 -5.25
N PHE A 33 -2.49 2.32 -3.96
CA PHE A 33 -1.58 3.39 -3.52
C PHE A 33 -0.12 3.16 -3.95
N PHE A 34 0.33 1.91 -4.05
CA PHE A 34 1.64 1.58 -4.65
C PHE A 34 1.75 2.00 -6.12
N VAL A 35 0.64 2.03 -6.86
CA VAL A 35 0.62 2.52 -8.24
C VAL A 35 0.58 4.05 -8.30
N LEU A 36 -0.12 4.70 -7.36
CA LEU A 36 -0.23 6.16 -7.32
C LEU A 36 1.03 6.87 -6.78
N LEU A 37 1.79 6.23 -5.91
CA LEU A 37 3.05 6.75 -5.35
C LEU A 37 4.23 6.03 -5.99
N GLU A 38 5.29 6.76 -6.34
CA GLU A 38 6.56 6.15 -6.80
C GLU A 38 7.24 5.43 -5.64
N VAL A 39 6.77 4.22 -5.33
CA VAL A 39 7.32 3.39 -4.27
C VAL A 39 7.99 2.16 -4.89
N HIS A 40 9.19 1.85 -4.40
CA HIS A 40 9.98 0.73 -4.88
C HIS A 40 9.19 -0.60 -4.77
N ILE A 41 9.15 -1.37 -5.87
CA ILE A 41 8.39 -2.63 -5.96
C ILE A 41 8.75 -3.66 -4.89
N GLY A 42 9.98 -3.58 -4.34
CA GLY A 42 10.41 -4.42 -3.22
C GLY A 42 9.51 -4.33 -1.99
N TRP A 43 8.90 -3.17 -1.70
CA TRP A 43 7.94 -3.03 -0.60
C TRP A 43 6.65 -3.81 -0.86
N TRP A 44 6.20 -3.84 -2.12
CA TRP A 44 5.04 -4.62 -2.53
C TRP A 44 5.34 -6.13 -2.44
N VAL A 45 6.52 -6.56 -2.91
CA VAL A 45 6.95 -7.97 -2.80
C VAL A 45 7.03 -8.39 -1.32
N ALA A 46 7.60 -7.56 -0.46
CA ALA A 46 7.69 -7.84 0.96
C ALA A 46 6.31 -7.91 1.63
N TYR A 47 5.37 -7.04 1.25
CA TYR A 47 3.97 -7.12 1.69
C TYR A 47 3.30 -8.43 1.24
N ALA A 48 3.47 -8.79 -0.04
CA ALA A 48 2.90 -10.02 -0.59
C ALA A 48 3.47 -11.27 0.08
N LEU A 49 4.77 -11.30 0.38
CA LEU A 49 5.41 -12.40 1.09
C LEU A 49 4.91 -12.51 2.53
N ALA A 50 4.74 -11.39 3.24
CA ALA A 50 4.18 -11.38 4.58
C ALA A 50 2.72 -11.88 4.60
N ASP A 51 1.91 -11.44 3.64
CA ASP A 51 0.52 -11.89 3.50
C ASP A 51 0.42 -13.38 3.15
N LEU A 52 1.27 -13.85 2.24
CA LEU A 52 1.39 -15.28 1.90
C LEU A 52 1.83 -16.11 3.10
N ALA A 53 2.77 -15.63 3.91
CA ALA A 53 3.21 -16.32 5.12
C ALA A 53 2.09 -16.45 6.16
N VAL A 54 1.28 -15.40 6.35
CA VAL A 54 0.06 -15.46 7.20
C VAL A 54 -0.93 -16.47 6.64
N TYR A 55 -1.17 -16.45 5.33
CA TYR A 55 -2.11 -17.36 4.67
C TYR A 55 -1.65 -18.82 4.84
N VAL A 56 -0.42 -19.14 4.44
CA VAL A 56 0.13 -20.49 4.60
C VAL A 56 0.17 -20.92 6.06
N GLY A 57 0.57 -20.02 6.97
CA GLY A 57 0.60 -20.26 8.40
C GLY A 57 -0.77 -20.61 8.97
N ILE A 58 -1.83 -19.88 8.59
CA ILE A 58 -3.18 -20.13 9.11
C ILE A 58 -3.75 -21.46 8.61
N PHE A 59 -3.61 -21.78 7.32
CA PHE A 59 -4.12 -23.06 6.78
C PHE A 59 -3.34 -24.25 7.34
N ARG A 60 -2.02 -24.14 7.46
CA ARG A 60 -1.20 -25.21 8.01
C ARG A 60 -1.48 -25.41 9.50
N TRP A 61 -1.61 -24.34 10.27
CA TRP A 61 -1.96 -24.42 11.69
C TRP A 61 -3.36 -24.98 11.89
N PHE A 62 -4.35 -24.59 11.08
CA PHE A 62 -5.71 -25.13 11.15
C PHE A 62 -5.75 -26.62 10.81
N TYR A 63 -4.93 -27.06 9.85
CA TYR A 63 -4.76 -28.47 9.53
C TYR A 63 -4.19 -29.26 10.72
N ASP A 64 -3.13 -28.76 11.35
CA ASP A 64 -2.54 -29.40 12.53
C ASP A 64 -3.53 -29.41 13.71
N PHE A 65 -4.26 -28.31 13.92
CA PHE A 65 -5.32 -28.21 14.91
C PHE A 65 -6.45 -29.23 14.66
N SER A 66 -6.88 -29.41 13.41
CA SER A 66 -7.94 -30.37 13.08
C SER A 66 -7.59 -31.82 13.41
N ARG A 67 -6.29 -32.15 13.46
CA ARG A 67 -5.79 -33.50 13.80
C ARG A 67 -5.54 -33.70 15.28
N THR A 68 -5.06 -32.67 15.97
CA THR A 68 -4.53 -32.79 17.34
C THR A 68 -5.49 -32.20 18.37
N GLN A 69 -6.45 -31.36 17.97
CA GLN A 69 -7.34 -30.56 18.82
C GLN A 69 -6.60 -29.66 19.83
N ASP A 70 -5.28 -29.53 19.68
CA ASP A 70 -4.41 -28.93 20.67
C ASP A 70 -4.02 -27.52 20.23
N ILE A 71 -4.66 -26.51 20.83
CA ILE A 71 -4.51 -25.09 20.46
C ILE A 71 -3.15 -24.53 20.92
N GLU A 72 -2.59 -25.10 21.99
CA GLU A 72 -1.38 -24.61 22.63
C GLU A 72 -0.10 -25.10 21.96
N ALA A 73 -0.15 -26.21 21.21
CA ALA A 73 1.00 -26.81 20.55
C ALA A 73 1.78 -25.77 19.72
N TRP A 74 3.05 -25.54 20.10
CA TRP A 74 3.93 -24.60 19.42
C TRP A 74 4.53 -25.23 18.16
N THR A 75 3.72 -25.35 17.12
CA THR A 75 4.15 -25.91 15.83
C THR A 75 4.85 -24.85 14.98
N PHE A 76 5.67 -25.31 14.03
CA PHE A 76 6.32 -24.44 13.04
C PHE A 76 5.31 -23.55 12.30
N ALA A 77 4.10 -24.06 12.05
CA ALA A 77 3.00 -23.31 11.43
C ALA A 77 2.51 -22.13 12.30
N LYS A 78 2.39 -22.32 13.63
CA LYS A 78 2.06 -21.25 14.57
C LYS A 78 3.15 -20.18 14.60
N GLY A 79 4.43 -20.59 14.55
CA GLY A 79 5.57 -19.68 14.41
C GLY A 79 5.51 -18.85 13.12
N MET A 80 5.19 -19.47 11.99
CA MET A 80 5.06 -18.80 10.69
C MET A 80 3.87 -17.81 10.66
N LEU A 81 2.74 -18.17 11.28
CA LEU A 81 1.59 -17.28 11.46
C LEU A 81 1.96 -16.05 12.30
N VAL A 82 2.58 -16.24 13.46
CA VAL A 82 3.00 -15.14 14.34
C VAL A 82 4.03 -14.25 13.66
N ALA A 83 5.03 -14.84 12.99
CA ALA A 83 6.03 -14.10 12.22
C ALA A 83 5.40 -13.31 11.07
N GLY A 84 4.41 -13.88 10.37
CA GLY A 84 3.66 -13.18 9.32
C GLY A 84 2.87 -11.99 9.86
N VAL A 85 2.19 -12.13 11.01
CA VAL A 85 1.43 -11.04 11.66
C VAL A 85 2.36 -9.90 12.08
N TRP A 86 3.46 -10.22 12.77
CA TRP A 86 4.44 -9.22 13.19
C TRP A 86 5.18 -8.59 12.00
N GLY A 87 5.55 -9.40 11.01
CA GLY A 87 6.17 -8.93 9.78
C GLY A 87 5.28 -7.95 9.03
N ARG A 88 3.99 -8.27 8.89
CA ARG A 88 3.00 -7.35 8.28
C ARG A 88 2.85 -6.06 9.09
N ALA A 89 2.80 -6.15 10.43
CA ALA A 89 2.69 -4.97 11.30
C ALA A 89 3.90 -4.04 11.15
N MET A 90 5.11 -4.59 11.19
CA MET A 90 6.35 -3.83 10.95
C MET A 90 6.39 -3.22 9.55
N LEU A 91 5.92 -3.97 8.54
CA LEU A 91 5.93 -3.50 7.16
C LEU A 91 4.91 -2.38 6.92
N LEU A 92 3.72 -2.46 7.53
CA LEU A 92 2.73 -1.39 7.50
C LEU A 92 3.25 -0.11 8.20
N ALA A 93 3.95 -0.27 9.34
CA ALA A 93 4.60 0.85 10.01
C ALA A 93 5.70 1.48 9.13
N GLY A 94 6.49 0.66 8.43
CA GLY A 94 7.46 1.14 7.44
C GLY A 94 6.79 1.86 6.27
N LEU A 95 5.71 1.30 5.71
CA LEU A 95 4.95 1.88 4.61
C LEU A 95 4.32 3.22 4.97
N PHE A 96 3.88 3.40 6.21
CA PHE A 96 3.41 4.70 6.71
C PHE A 96 4.49 5.79 6.50
N VAL A 97 5.73 5.51 6.90
CA VAL A 97 6.85 6.45 6.76
C VAL A 97 7.24 6.63 5.29
N VAL A 98 7.20 5.57 4.50
CA VAL A 98 7.52 5.60 3.07
C VAL A 98 6.50 6.43 2.31
N PHE A 99 5.20 6.27 2.54
CA PHE A 99 4.16 7.06 1.87
C PHE A 99 4.20 8.54 2.22
N LEU A 100 4.63 8.90 3.44
CA LEU A 100 4.88 10.30 3.81
C LEU A 100 6.10 10.90 3.10
N ARG A 101 7.08 10.07 2.70
CA ARG A 101 8.31 10.50 2.02
C ARG A 101 8.25 10.36 0.49
N ALA A 102 7.32 9.57 -0.03
CA ALA A 102 7.22 9.24 -1.44
C ALA A 102 6.69 10.41 -2.27
N ARG A 103 7.16 10.49 -3.52
CA ARG A 103 6.71 11.48 -4.49
C ARG A 103 5.49 10.94 -5.25
N PRO A 104 4.51 11.78 -5.60
CA PRO A 104 3.41 11.36 -6.47
C PRO A 104 3.95 10.89 -7.82
N ALA A 105 3.54 9.69 -8.27
CA ALA A 105 3.99 9.14 -9.56
C ALA A 105 3.39 9.89 -10.76
N VAL A 106 2.17 10.41 -10.59
CA VAL A 106 1.54 11.26 -11.60
C VAL A 106 2.00 12.69 -11.35
N GLY A 107 2.87 13.18 -12.23
CA GLY A 107 3.07 14.61 -12.42
C GLY A 107 1.72 15.21 -12.78
N VAL A 108 1.01 15.79 -11.80
CA VAL A 108 -0.15 16.62 -12.12
C VAL A 108 0.45 17.81 -12.87
N GLU A 109 0.40 17.79 -14.19
CA GLU A 109 0.77 18.93 -15.04
C GLU A 109 -0.15 20.09 -14.58
N PRO A 110 0.39 21.23 -14.15
CA PRO A 110 -0.47 22.36 -13.83
C PRO A 110 -1.16 22.81 -15.12
N ALA A 111 -2.50 22.84 -15.11
CA ALA A 111 -3.35 23.40 -16.17
C ALA A 111 -2.97 24.84 -16.59
N THR A 112 -2.05 25.48 -15.85
CA THR A 112 -1.35 26.72 -16.21
C THR A 112 -0.67 26.64 -17.59
N GLY A 113 -0.18 25.47 -18.00
CA GLY A 113 0.39 25.27 -19.34
C GLY A 113 -0.63 25.45 -20.46
N GLU A 114 -1.82 24.89 -20.30
CA GLU A 114 -2.91 24.98 -21.28
C GLU A 114 -3.48 26.40 -21.38
N VAL A 115 -3.63 27.10 -20.25
CA VAL A 115 -4.15 28.49 -20.25
C VAL A 115 -3.12 29.46 -20.83
N SER A 116 -1.83 29.24 -20.57
CA SER A 116 -0.75 30.06 -21.15
C SER A 116 -0.57 29.78 -22.65
N GLN A 117 -0.66 28.52 -23.08
CA GLN A 117 -0.66 28.18 -24.50
C GLN A 117 -1.89 28.73 -25.23
N ALA A 118 -3.08 28.58 -24.64
CA ALA A 118 -4.32 29.10 -25.22
C ALA A 118 -4.26 30.61 -25.41
N ARG A 119 -3.75 31.36 -24.42
CA ARG A 119 -3.50 32.81 -24.57
C ARG A 119 -2.50 33.13 -25.67
N SER A 120 -1.36 32.43 -25.73
CA SER A 120 -0.35 32.66 -26.78
C SER A 120 -0.89 32.41 -28.20
N ASN A 121 -1.75 31.40 -28.37
CA ASN A 121 -2.39 31.09 -29.65
C ASN A 121 -3.44 32.13 -30.06
N VAL A 122 -4.14 32.73 -29.09
CA VAL A 122 -5.08 33.82 -29.34
C VAL A 122 -4.33 35.08 -29.76
N ASP A 123 -3.28 35.46 -29.04
CA ASP A 123 -2.47 36.65 -29.36
C ASP A 123 -1.80 36.52 -30.74
N ALA A 124 -1.28 35.34 -31.08
CA ALA A 124 -0.70 35.06 -32.39
C ALA A 124 -1.73 35.17 -33.54
N ARG A 125 -2.99 34.82 -33.29
CA ARG A 125 -4.07 34.95 -34.28
C ARG A 125 -4.50 36.40 -34.49
N VAL A 126 -4.50 37.22 -33.43
CA VAL A 126 -4.84 38.64 -33.51
C VAL A 126 -3.76 39.43 -34.27
N ALA A 127 -2.48 39.07 -34.12
CA ALA A 127 -1.37 39.73 -34.82
C ALA A 127 -1.31 39.49 -36.33
N LEU A 128 -2.07 38.52 -36.86
CA LEU A 128 -2.13 38.17 -38.28
C LEU A 128 -3.30 38.82 -39.04
N GLN A 129 -4.16 39.59 -38.34
CA GLN A 129 -5.24 40.39 -38.94
C GLN A 129 -4.85 41.86 -39.01
#